data_AF-A0A966UKW7-F1
#
_entry.id   AF-A0A966UKW7-F1
#
_cell.length_a   1.000
_cell.length_b   1.000
_cell.length_c   1.000
_cell.angle_alpha   90.00
_cell.angle_beta   90.00
_cell.angle_gamma   90.00
#
_symmetry.space_group_name_H-M   'P 1'
#
loop_
_entity.id
_entity.type
_entity.pdbx_description
1 polymer ?
#
loop_
_entity_poly.entity_id
_entity_poly.type
_entity_poly.pdbx_seq_one_letter_code
_entity_poly.pdbx_strand_id
1 'polypeptide(L)'
;MTMSEFDPNTIAGLDVPTWERWVAYRISIKKALKPASMHAAALKLAKYGDDQAEVVEQSVANQWTGLFDLKKSKPAPGEKPKKTREQIAADDANWQWKIQQAEKTAHSIAADPIGELRMLDAVLARLTFQQDDPSYHDRLEQLKSKAAAKIGALQPKVVLGHPDLRGMV
;
A
#
# COMPACT_ATOMS: atom_id res chain seq x y z
N MET A 1 31.87 -4.03 44.83
CA MET A 1 30.72 -4.94 44.69
C MET A 1 30.75 -5.51 43.27
N THR A 2 31.35 -6.69 43.14
CA THR A 2 31.44 -7.62 41.98
C THR A 2 31.14 -7.08 40.57
N MET A 3 32.14 -6.47 39.91
CA MET A 3 32.22 -6.50 38.45
C MET A 3 32.83 -7.86 38.08
N SER A 4 32.00 -8.84 37.70
CA SER A 4 32.54 -9.99 36.96
C SER A 4 33.14 -9.43 35.68
N GLU A 5 34.46 -9.48 35.59
CA GLU A 5 35.27 -8.84 34.56
C GLU A 5 35.00 -9.51 33.21
N PHE A 6 34.00 -9.01 32.50
CA PHE A 6 33.82 -9.36 31.10
C PHE A 6 34.95 -8.69 30.33
N ASP A 7 35.89 -9.49 29.80
CA ASP A 7 36.98 -9.00 28.97
C ASP A 7 36.53 -8.95 27.49
N PRO A 8 36.32 -7.76 26.91
CA PRO A 8 35.90 -7.62 25.52
C PRO A 8 36.95 -8.14 24.52
N ASN A 9 38.24 -8.22 24.91
CA ASN A 9 39.30 -8.71 24.03
C ASN A 9 39.19 -10.21 23.72
N THR A 10 38.36 -10.94 24.47
CA THR A 10 38.13 -12.38 24.25
C THR A 10 37.23 -12.67 23.04
N ILE A 11 36.53 -11.66 22.51
CA ILE A 11 35.62 -11.82 21.39
C ILE A 11 36.32 -11.46 20.09
N ALA A 12 36.52 -12.46 19.23
CA ALA A 12 37.10 -12.29 17.91
C ALA A 12 36.25 -11.32 17.05
N GLY A 13 36.90 -10.28 16.52
CA GLY A 13 36.28 -9.29 15.63
C GLY A 13 35.50 -8.18 16.35
N LEU A 14 35.54 -8.10 17.68
CA LEU A 14 34.94 -6.99 18.42
C LEU A 14 35.87 -5.77 18.41
N ASP A 15 35.34 -4.62 18.00
CA ASP A 15 36.04 -3.35 18.17
C ASP A 15 35.84 -2.81 19.59
N VAL A 16 36.89 -2.92 20.41
CA VAL A 16 36.87 -2.57 21.84
C VAL A 16 36.48 -1.09 22.08
N PRO A 17 37.06 -0.10 21.36
CA PRO A 17 36.62 1.30 21.47
C PRO A 17 35.12 1.51 21.21
N THR A 18 34.56 0.85 20.19
CA THR A 18 33.13 0.94 19.88
C THR A 18 32.28 0.26 20.95
N TRP A 19 32.73 -0.89 21.49
CA TRP A 19 32.08 -1.56 22.61
C TRP A 19 32.03 -0.68 23.87
N GLU A 20 33.13 -0.02 24.21
CA GLU A 20 33.19 0.90 25.35
C GLU A 20 32.22 2.09 25.20
N ARG A 21 32.14 2.67 24.00
CA ARG A 21 31.15 3.74 23.70
C ARG A 21 29.72 3.25 23.91
N TRP A 22 29.41 2.05 23.46
CA TRP A 22 28.09 1.45 23.65
C TRP A 22 27.77 1.22 25.14
N VAL A 23 28.71 0.70 25.92
CA VAL A 23 28.56 0.49 27.37
C VAL A 23 28.38 1.84 28.09
N ALA A 24 29.18 2.85 27.76
CA ALA A 24 29.06 4.19 28.33
C ALA A 24 27.68 4.80 28.06
N TYR A 25 27.17 4.65 26.84
CA TYR A 25 25.82 5.08 26.49
C TYR A 25 24.73 4.29 27.25
N ARG A 26 24.88 2.97 27.41
CA ARG A 26 23.95 2.16 28.22
C ARG A 26 23.88 2.61 29.68
N ILE A 27 25.01 3.08 30.23
CA ILE A 27 25.09 3.67 31.56
C ILE A 27 24.38 5.03 31.58
N SER A 28 24.58 5.89 30.57
CA SER A 28 23.97 7.22 30.51
C SER A 28 22.44 7.16 30.46
N ILE A 29 21.86 6.19 29.75
CA ILE A 29 20.41 5.94 29.73
C ILE A 29 19.89 5.16 30.95
N LYS A 30 20.74 4.93 31.97
CA LYS A 30 20.42 4.18 33.20
C LYS A 30 19.92 2.75 32.95
N LYS A 31 20.35 2.12 31.85
CA LYS A 31 20.04 0.73 31.48
C LYS A 31 21.32 -0.09 31.36
N ALA A 32 22.12 -0.09 32.42
CA ALA A 32 23.35 -0.87 32.50
C ALA A 32 23.09 -2.35 32.10
N LEU A 33 24.01 -2.91 31.32
CA LEU A 33 23.94 -4.31 30.90
C LEU A 33 24.15 -5.22 32.11
N LYS A 34 23.33 -6.26 32.24
CA LYS A 34 23.61 -7.35 33.18
C LYS A 34 24.80 -8.15 32.66
N PRO A 35 25.66 -8.73 33.52
CA PRO A 35 26.80 -9.53 33.09
C PRO A 35 26.44 -10.64 32.09
N ALA A 36 25.32 -11.34 32.33
CA ALA A 36 24.81 -12.38 31.42
C ALA A 36 24.45 -11.86 30.01
N SER A 37 24.14 -10.56 29.87
CA SER A 37 23.77 -9.94 28.60
C SER A 37 24.95 -9.23 27.92
N MET A 38 26.08 -9.04 28.61
CA MET A 38 27.27 -8.38 28.05
C MET A 38 27.87 -9.23 26.93
N HIS A 39 28.11 -10.52 27.19
CA HIS A 39 28.66 -11.45 26.19
C HIS A 39 27.78 -11.55 24.92
N ALA A 40 26.46 -11.66 25.09
CA ALA A 40 25.54 -11.73 23.96
C ALA A 40 25.49 -10.43 23.15
N ALA A 41 25.54 -9.27 23.81
CA ALA A 41 25.57 -7.98 23.13
C ALA A 41 26.89 -7.74 22.39
N ALA A 42 28.01 -8.18 22.98
CA ALA A 42 29.33 -8.04 22.37
C ALA A 42 29.49 -8.98 21.15
N LEU A 43 29.01 -10.23 21.24
CA LEU A 43 28.92 -11.11 20.06
C LEU A 43 28.04 -10.52 18.95
N LYS A 44 26.92 -9.89 19.33
CA LYS A 44 26.04 -9.23 18.36
C LYS A 44 26.74 -8.05 17.70
N LEU A 45 27.53 -7.27 18.45
CA LEU A 45 28.30 -6.17 17.90
C LEU A 45 29.39 -6.67 16.94
N ALA A 46 30.18 -7.67 17.34
CA ALA A 46 31.23 -8.27 16.51
C ALA A 46 30.70 -8.82 15.17
N LYS A 47 29.45 -9.29 15.12
CA LYS A 47 28.80 -9.76 13.88
C LYS A 47 28.69 -8.66 12.81
N TYR A 48 28.65 -7.39 13.20
CA TYR A 48 28.58 -6.26 12.27
C TYR A 48 29.92 -5.93 11.60
N GLY A 49 31.04 -6.50 12.05
CA GLY A 49 32.35 -6.33 11.38
C GLY A 49 32.78 -4.86 11.33
N ASP A 50 33.08 -4.36 10.14
CA ASP A 50 33.53 -2.98 9.93
C ASP A 50 32.45 -1.93 10.26
N ASP A 51 31.17 -2.33 10.23
CA ASP A 51 30.01 -1.46 10.46
C ASP A 51 29.69 -1.25 11.97
N GLN A 52 30.51 -1.80 12.87
CA GLN A 52 30.29 -1.73 14.33
C GLN A 52 30.07 -0.31 14.84
N ALA A 53 30.91 0.63 14.40
CA ALA A 53 30.84 2.02 14.84
C ALA A 53 29.52 2.68 14.41
N GLU A 54 29.12 2.49 13.15
CA GLU A 54 27.88 3.07 12.61
C GLU A 54 26.63 2.49 13.30
N VAL A 55 26.64 1.20 13.64
CA VAL A 55 25.51 0.56 14.36
C VAL A 55 25.35 1.17 15.74
N VAL A 56 26.46 1.41 16.45
CA VAL A 56 26.43 2.08 17.76
C VAL A 56 25.97 3.53 17.63
N GLU A 57 26.50 4.27 16.67
CA GLU A 57 26.07 5.65 16.40
C GLU A 57 24.57 5.74 16.09
N GLN A 58 24.04 4.83 15.25
CA GLN A 58 22.61 4.74 14.96
C GLN A 58 21.80 4.50 16.24
N SER A 59 22.22 3.56 17.09
CA SER A 59 21.51 3.28 18.34
C SER A 59 21.57 4.45 19.34
N VAL A 60 22.71 5.15 19.43
CA VAL A 60 22.87 6.35 20.27
C VAL A 60 21.99 7.49 19.75
N ALA A 61 22.03 7.76 18.44
CA ALA A 61 21.23 8.81 17.80
C ALA A 61 19.73 8.60 17.98
N ASN A 62 19.27 7.34 17.92
CA ASN A 62 17.86 6.99 18.08
C ASN A 62 17.44 6.64 19.51
N GLN A 63 18.34 6.80 20.50
CA GLN A 63 18.10 6.46 21.89
C GLN A 63 17.63 5.00 22.11
N TRP A 64 18.14 4.07 21.30
CA TRP A 64 17.78 2.66 21.39
C TRP A 64 18.56 1.94 22.48
N THR A 65 17.93 0.96 23.13
CA THR A 65 18.58 0.14 24.15
C THR A 65 19.34 -1.06 23.56
N GLY A 66 19.07 -1.42 22.30
CA GLY A 66 19.67 -2.55 21.60
C GLY A 66 20.52 -2.14 20.40
N LEU A 67 21.30 -3.08 19.89
CA LEU A 67 22.00 -2.98 18.61
C LEU A 67 21.08 -3.54 17.51
N PHE A 68 20.88 -2.77 16.45
CA PHE A 68 19.99 -3.10 15.34
C PHE A 68 20.73 -2.88 14.02
N ASP A 69 20.32 -3.61 12.99
CA ASP A 69 20.94 -3.53 11.67
C ASP A 69 20.91 -2.09 11.14
N LEU A 70 21.96 -1.70 10.42
CA LEU A 70 22.02 -0.39 9.78
C LEU A 70 20.81 -0.21 8.86
N LYS A 71 20.01 0.81 9.15
CA LYS A 71 18.97 1.25 8.23
C LYS A 71 19.68 1.94 7.07
N LYS A 72 20.02 1.15 6.04
CA LYS A 72 20.41 1.70 4.73
C LYS A 72 19.39 2.76 4.37
N SER A 73 19.88 3.98 4.15
CA SER A 73 19.06 5.18 3.99
C SER A 73 17.84 4.87 3.14
N LYS A 74 16.65 5.03 3.74
CA LYS A 74 15.43 5.08 2.93
C LYS A 74 15.67 6.18 1.88
N PRO A 75 15.35 5.94 0.59
CA PRO A 75 15.44 7.00 -0.41
C PRO A 75 14.70 8.23 0.11
N ALA A 76 15.26 9.40 -0.16
CA ALA A 76 14.77 10.67 0.38
C ALA A 76 13.25 10.80 0.20
N PRO A 77 12.52 11.40 1.16
CA PRO A 77 11.07 11.59 1.04
C PRO A 77 10.73 12.36 -0.25
N GLY A 78 10.33 11.65 -1.30
CA GLY A 78 10.01 12.24 -2.61
C GLY A 78 10.65 11.51 -3.80
N GLU A 79 11.74 10.77 -3.62
CA GLU A 79 12.31 9.97 -4.69
C GLU A 79 11.60 8.62 -4.78
N LYS A 80 10.64 8.53 -5.72
CA LYS A 80 10.09 7.25 -6.12
C LYS A 80 11.23 6.42 -6.72
N PRO A 81 11.48 5.18 -6.25
CA PRO A 81 12.49 4.32 -6.86
C PRO A 81 12.16 4.18 -8.35
N LYS A 82 13.14 4.43 -9.22
CA LYS A 82 12.98 4.22 -10.66
C LYS A 82 12.66 2.75 -10.88
N LYS A 83 11.42 2.47 -11.32
CA LYS A 83 10.98 1.11 -11.65
C LYS A 83 11.93 0.51 -12.67
N THR A 84 12.30 -0.76 -12.48
CA THR A 84 13.12 -1.48 -13.45
C THR A 84 12.32 -1.73 -14.73
N ARG A 85 13.02 -2.04 -15.83
CA ARG A 85 12.38 -2.32 -17.12
C ARG A 85 11.40 -3.49 -17.04
N GLU A 86 11.72 -4.51 -16.23
CA GLU A 86 10.83 -5.67 -16.02
C GLU A 86 9.55 -5.26 -15.28
N GLN A 87 9.65 -4.36 -14.31
CA GLN A 87 8.49 -3.87 -13.55
C GLN A 87 7.56 -3.03 -14.41
N ILE A 88 8.11 -2.21 -15.31
CA ILE A 88 7.32 -1.43 -16.27
C ILE A 88 6.57 -2.36 -17.21
N ALA A 89 7.24 -3.36 -17.78
CA ALA A 89 6.60 -4.33 -18.66
C ALA A 89 5.50 -5.16 -17.96
N ALA A 90 5.71 -5.52 -16.69
CA ALA A 90 4.69 -6.22 -15.90
C ALA A 90 3.46 -5.33 -15.61
N ASP A 91 3.68 -4.05 -15.31
CA ASP A 91 2.60 -3.09 -15.11
C ASP A 91 1.81 -2.86 -16.41
N ASP A 92 2.50 -2.74 -17.55
CA ASP A 92 1.86 -2.58 -18.86
C ASP A 92 1.04 -3.82 -19.23
N ALA A 93 1.55 -5.02 -18.99
CA ALA A 93 0.81 -6.27 -19.24
C ALA A 93 -0.45 -6.36 -18.36
N ASN A 94 -0.35 -5.98 -17.09
CA ASN A 94 -1.49 -5.93 -16.18
C ASN A 94 -2.53 -4.90 -16.64
N TRP A 95 -2.07 -3.73 -17.12
CA TRP A 95 -2.94 -2.70 -17.68
C TRP A 95 -3.70 -3.20 -18.91
N GLN A 96 -3.00 -3.85 -19.85
CA GLN A 96 -3.60 -4.42 -21.06
C GLN A 96 -4.63 -5.51 -20.73
N TRP A 97 -4.33 -6.38 -19.77
CA TRP A 97 -5.29 -7.39 -19.31
C TRP A 97 -6.56 -6.73 -18.76
N LYS A 98 -6.43 -5.66 -17.95
CA LYS A 98 -7.58 -4.92 -17.43
C LYS A 98 -8.43 -4.28 -18.53
N ILE A 99 -7.80 -3.70 -19.55
CA ILE A 99 -8.52 -3.18 -20.72
C ILE A 99 -9.31 -4.29 -21.39
N GLN A 100 -8.68 -5.43 -21.69
CA GLN A 100 -9.36 -6.55 -22.34
C GLN A 100 -10.53 -7.10 -21.50
N GLN A 101 -10.39 -7.16 -20.17
CA GLN A 101 -11.50 -7.57 -19.29
C GLN A 101 -12.62 -6.53 -19.29
N ALA A 102 -12.30 -5.24 -19.28
CA ALA A 102 -13.29 -4.17 -19.36
C ALA A 102 -14.05 -4.20 -20.69
N GLU A 103 -13.36 -4.43 -21.81
CA GLU A 103 -13.98 -4.58 -23.13
C GLU A 103 -14.91 -5.81 -23.19
N LYS A 104 -14.47 -6.95 -22.66
CA LYS A 104 -15.32 -8.16 -22.58
C LYS A 104 -16.56 -7.92 -21.73
N THR A 105 -16.39 -7.22 -20.61
CA THR A 105 -17.50 -6.85 -19.72
C THR A 105 -18.45 -5.88 -20.42
N ALA A 106 -17.94 -4.85 -21.09
CA ALA A 106 -18.74 -3.90 -21.85
C ALA A 106 -19.51 -4.58 -22.99
N HIS A 107 -18.87 -5.50 -23.71
CA HIS A 107 -19.52 -6.29 -24.75
C HIS A 107 -20.63 -7.19 -24.18
N SER A 108 -20.39 -7.84 -23.03
CA SER A 108 -21.40 -8.65 -22.33
C SER A 108 -22.60 -7.81 -21.88
N ILE A 109 -22.36 -6.62 -21.32
CA ILE A 109 -23.42 -5.71 -20.89
C ILE A 109 -24.19 -5.16 -22.11
N ALA A 110 -23.51 -4.86 -23.22
CA ALA A 110 -24.16 -4.39 -24.45
C ALA A 110 -24.97 -5.49 -25.16
N ALA A 111 -24.57 -6.76 -25.01
CA ALA A 111 -25.30 -7.91 -25.54
C ALA A 111 -26.51 -8.30 -24.67
N ASP A 112 -26.55 -7.85 -23.41
CA ASP A 112 -27.67 -8.05 -22.50
C ASP A 112 -28.66 -6.86 -22.58
N PRO A 113 -29.91 -7.07 -23.04
CA PRO A 113 -30.92 -6.03 -23.07
C PRO A 113 -31.20 -5.38 -21.70
N ILE A 114 -30.95 -6.10 -20.60
CA ILE A 114 -31.04 -5.57 -19.23
C ILE A 114 -29.84 -4.67 -18.90
N GLY A 115 -28.67 -4.97 -19.45
CA GLY A 115 -27.46 -4.16 -19.32
C GLY A 115 -27.64 -2.76 -19.91
N GLU A 116 -28.25 -2.66 -21.09
CA GLU A 116 -28.55 -1.37 -21.72
C GLU A 116 -29.57 -0.56 -20.90
N LEU A 117 -30.58 -1.20 -20.32
CA LEU A 117 -31.52 -0.52 -19.40
C LEU A 117 -30.83 0.01 -18.15
N ARG A 118 -29.90 -0.73 -17.55
CA ARG A 118 -29.10 -0.24 -16.41
C ARG A 118 -28.25 0.96 -16.77
N MET A 119 -27.70 1.00 -18.00
CA MET A 119 -26.97 2.17 -18.46
C MET A 119 -27.89 3.38 -18.63
N LEU A 120 -29.08 3.20 -19.20
CA LEU A 120 -30.08 4.27 -19.33
C LEU A 120 -30.53 4.79 -17.96
N ASP A 121 -30.72 3.90 -16.97
CA ASP A 121 -31.02 4.27 -15.58
C ASP A 121 -29.92 5.11 -14.95
N ALA A 122 -28.66 4.65 -15.06
CA ALA A 122 -27.51 5.36 -14.52
C ALA A 122 -27.33 6.75 -15.16
N VAL A 123 -27.60 6.88 -16.48
CA VAL A 123 -27.53 8.16 -17.18
C VAL A 123 -28.69 9.07 -16.74
N LEU A 124 -29.91 8.54 -16.60
CA LEU A 124 -31.06 9.29 -16.08
C LEU A 124 -30.79 9.81 -14.66
N ALA A 125 -30.29 8.96 -13.76
CA ALA A 125 -29.90 9.32 -12.40
C ALA A 125 -28.85 10.43 -12.40
N ARG A 126 -27.82 10.35 -13.25
CA ARG A 126 -26.79 11.39 -13.36
C ARG A 126 -27.35 12.70 -13.92
N LEU A 127 -28.27 12.63 -14.88
CA LEU A 127 -28.90 13.80 -15.48
C LEU A 127 -29.69 14.60 -14.43
N THR A 128 -30.26 13.96 -13.40
CA THR A 128 -30.97 14.66 -12.31
C THR A 128 -30.13 15.69 -11.55
N PHE A 129 -28.79 15.59 -11.62
CA PHE A 129 -27.86 16.56 -11.04
C PHE A 129 -27.46 17.69 -12.00
N GLN A 130 -27.97 17.70 -13.22
CA GLN A 130 -27.64 18.66 -14.29
C GLN A 130 -28.85 19.49 -14.71
N GLN A 131 -29.72 19.83 -13.75
CA GLN A 131 -30.98 20.55 -14.02
C GLN A 131 -30.76 21.96 -14.59
N ASP A 132 -29.59 22.55 -14.31
CA ASP A 132 -29.21 23.88 -14.80
C ASP A 132 -28.78 23.89 -16.28
N ASP A 133 -28.65 22.72 -16.93
CA ASP A 133 -28.34 22.63 -18.37
C ASP A 133 -29.59 23.05 -19.18
N PRO A 134 -29.49 24.04 -20.10
CA PRO A 134 -30.62 24.44 -20.94
C PRO A 134 -31.23 23.31 -21.78
N SER A 135 -30.45 22.24 -22.05
CA SER A 135 -30.89 21.05 -22.78
C SER A 135 -31.42 19.93 -21.87
N TYR A 136 -31.53 20.16 -20.55
CA TYR A 136 -31.90 19.15 -19.56
C TYR A 136 -33.23 18.46 -19.91
N HIS A 137 -34.29 19.23 -20.14
CA HIS A 137 -35.62 18.69 -20.40
C HIS A 137 -35.67 17.86 -21.68
N ASP A 138 -35.04 18.34 -22.76
CA ASP A 138 -34.98 17.61 -24.03
C ASP A 138 -34.21 16.30 -23.89
N ARG A 139 -33.07 16.31 -23.18
CA ARG A 139 -32.28 15.10 -22.93
C ARG A 139 -33.04 14.12 -22.03
N LEU A 140 -33.75 14.62 -21.01
CA LEU A 140 -34.54 13.81 -20.10
C LEU A 140 -35.65 13.07 -20.85
N GLU A 141 -36.41 13.77 -21.69
CA GLU A 141 -37.50 13.17 -22.46
C GLU A 141 -36.98 12.19 -23.53
N GLN A 142 -35.87 12.50 -24.20
CA GLN A 142 -35.22 11.55 -25.11
C GLN A 142 -34.78 10.26 -24.41
N LEU A 143 -34.20 10.36 -23.21
CA LEU A 143 -33.75 9.19 -22.45
C LEU A 143 -34.92 8.37 -21.91
N LYS A 144 -35.96 9.02 -21.38
CA LYS A 144 -37.20 8.34 -20.96
C LYS A 144 -37.87 7.61 -22.11
N SER A 145 -37.97 8.25 -23.29
CA SER A 145 -38.54 7.64 -24.49
C SER A 145 -37.76 6.40 -24.92
N LYS A 146 -36.42 6.47 -24.90
CA LYS A 146 -35.54 5.31 -25.18
C LYS A 146 -35.71 4.19 -24.15
N ALA A 147 -35.78 4.52 -22.86
CA ALA A 147 -36.00 3.54 -21.80
C ALA A 147 -37.36 2.85 -21.95
N ALA A 148 -38.44 3.62 -22.19
CA ALA A 148 -39.78 3.08 -22.41
C ALA A 148 -39.86 2.14 -23.62
N ALA A 149 -39.21 2.50 -24.74
CA ALA A 149 -39.13 1.65 -25.92
C ALA A 149 -38.41 0.32 -25.64
N LYS A 150 -37.34 0.36 -24.83
CA LYS A 150 -36.57 -0.83 -24.44
C LYS A 150 -37.32 -1.72 -23.44
N ILE A 151 -38.00 -1.11 -22.45
CA ILE A 151 -38.88 -1.83 -21.52
C ILE A 151 -40.01 -2.52 -22.29
N GLY A 152 -40.64 -1.83 -23.25
CA GLY A 152 -41.70 -2.40 -24.09
C GLY A 152 -41.24 -3.54 -25.00
N ALA A 153 -39.97 -3.56 -25.40
CA ALA A 153 -39.36 -4.66 -26.16
C ALA A 153 -39.01 -5.88 -25.29
N LEU A 154 -39.01 -5.73 -23.97
CA LEU A 154 -38.66 -6.77 -23.00
C LEU A 154 -39.89 -7.34 -22.30
N GLN A 155 -39.78 -8.57 -21.80
CA GLN A 155 -40.86 -9.16 -21.01
C GLN A 155 -40.92 -8.47 -19.63
N PRO A 156 -42.11 -8.01 -19.17
CA PRO A 156 -42.24 -7.27 -17.90
C PRO A 156 -41.71 -8.04 -16.67
N LYS A 157 -41.82 -9.37 -16.68
CA LYS A 157 -41.29 -10.25 -15.61
C LYS A 157 -39.77 -10.20 -15.49
N VAL A 158 -39.07 -9.98 -16.59
CA VAL A 158 -37.60 -9.87 -16.62
C VAL A 158 -37.18 -8.55 -15.99
N VAL A 159 -37.84 -7.44 -16.34
CA VAL A 159 -37.53 -6.11 -15.78
C VAL A 159 -37.85 -6.03 -14.28
N LEU A 160 -39.03 -6.51 -13.85
CA LEU A 160 -39.46 -6.51 -12.44
C LEU A 160 -38.65 -7.48 -11.55
N GLY A 161 -38.05 -8.50 -12.17
CA GLY A 161 -37.17 -9.47 -11.50
C GLY A 161 -35.84 -8.87 -11.06
N HIS A 162 -35.42 -7.73 -11.60
CA HIS A 162 -34.18 -7.05 -11.24
C HIS A 162 -34.46 -5.91 -10.25
N PRO A 163 -33.92 -5.96 -9.01
CA PRO A 163 -34.14 -4.93 -7.99
C PRO A 163 -33.80 -3.51 -8.46
N ASP A 164 -32.74 -3.38 -9.27
CA ASP A 164 -32.21 -2.09 -9.73
C ASP A 164 -33.08 -1.42 -10.81
N LEU A 165 -33.97 -2.17 -11.48
CA LEU A 165 -34.81 -1.65 -12.56
C LEU A 165 -36.27 -1.45 -12.14
N ARG A 166 -36.62 -1.78 -10.90
CA ARG A 166 -38.02 -1.66 -10.40
C ARG A 166 -38.54 -0.24 -10.38
N GLY A 167 -37.65 0.76 -10.26
CA GLY A 167 -38.03 2.18 -10.30
C GLY A 167 -38.33 2.71 -11.70
N MET A 168 -38.07 1.93 -12.76
CA MET A 168 -38.27 2.34 -14.15
C MET A 168 -39.61 1.88 -14.75
N VAL A 169 -40.36 1.03 -14.05
CA VAL A 169 -41.63 0.43 -14.48
C VAL A 169 -42.79 1.04 -13.73
#